data_AF-A0A0N0HKD9-F1
#
_entry.id   AF-A0A0N0HKD9-F1
#
_cell.length_a   1.000
_cell.length_b   1.000
_cell.length_c   1.000
_cell.angle_alpha   90.00
_cell.angle_beta   90.00
_cell.angle_gamma   90.00
#
_symmetry.space_group_name_H-M   'P 1'
#
loop_
_entity.id
_entity.type
_entity.pdbx_description
1 polymer ?
#
loop_
_entity_poly.entity_id
_entity_poly.type
_entity_poly.pdbx_seq_one_letter_code
_entity_poly.pdbx_strand_id
1 'polypeptide(L)'
;MVIHRDDQGRRARFDFTTLPGPAPFRHSLARVFAARCAPSGTWRSVKTSKGAWWAIRPFTQFLDAYEGAPQDVGDLTAGFWNAWRLSLAPRAFDYTKHSRVAGPLQQDPRLPHAVREAMAKRFVWSTLGEHAYRPEEFRAIRSAARRTFRPALQRIRENTRRLEQWRAGAVSHGTPQWLLGEALDVLARTGNVPQKPLKNGGMRALFRYRAVLGGTGSLCTWRRLYLSRKEAAALGVLIAAEFGCNATTICELAVPTVVPDSGPAAGLIYRLSLEKRRRSGRGRFESRNVADMGADSAGRLLSEALEATVSARTAPGPRAEAGRLLVWHETTPHDGQGYPGEVRIGPFGFGTDERATKDWGRSVGLPGSPMRRLRKTVNVLYRREPGQNSQDTHDRVYVLPGSRPAVPCSRPA
;
A
#
# COMPACT_ATOMS: atom_id res chain seq x y z
N MET A 1 -27.01 -0.60 13.63
CA MET A 1 -25.98 0.07 12.79
C MET A 1 -24.75 0.40 13.64
N VAL A 2 -23.54 0.08 13.18
CA VAL A 2 -22.28 0.47 13.83
C VAL A 2 -21.49 1.40 12.92
N ILE A 3 -20.95 2.49 13.46
CA ILE A 3 -20.14 3.47 12.73
C ILE A 3 -18.73 3.45 13.30
N HIS A 4 -17.73 3.24 12.43
CA HIS A 4 -16.33 3.34 12.80
C HIS A 4 -15.72 4.58 12.15
N ARG A 5 -15.00 5.38 12.95
CA ARG A 5 -14.12 6.45 12.49
C ARG A 5 -12.70 6.08 12.90
N ASP A 6 -11.77 6.06 11.94
CA ASP A 6 -10.37 5.79 12.26
C ASP A 6 -9.56 7.05 12.55
N ASP A 7 -8.32 6.86 13.02
CA ASP A 7 -7.39 7.93 13.40
C ASP A 7 -7.05 8.89 12.25
N GLN A 8 -7.37 8.52 11.00
CA GLN A 8 -7.19 9.35 9.80
C GLN A 8 -8.50 10.04 9.37
N GLY A 9 -9.53 10.02 10.22
CA GLY A 9 -10.83 10.63 9.96
C GLY A 9 -11.71 9.86 8.96
N ARG A 10 -11.28 8.70 8.46
CA ARG A 10 -12.10 7.91 7.53
C ARG A 10 -13.24 7.25 8.28
N ARG A 11 -14.39 7.14 7.62
CA ARG A 11 -15.61 6.58 8.21
C ARG A 11 -16.10 5.34 7.46
N ALA A 12 -16.60 4.35 8.19
CA ALA A 12 -17.36 3.22 7.65
C ALA A 12 -18.63 2.97 8.46
N ARG A 13 -19.65 2.42 7.79
CA ARG A 13 -20.94 2.03 8.36
C ARG A 13 -21.15 0.53 8.16
N PHE A 14 -21.60 -0.15 9.20
CA PHE A 14 -21.81 -1.59 9.22
C PHE A 14 -23.21 -1.89 9.73
N ASP A 15 -24.03 -2.49 8.88
CA ASP A 15 -25.42 -2.79 9.19
C ASP A 15 -25.62 -4.28 9.52
N PHE A 16 -25.64 -4.60 10.81
CA PHE A 16 -25.83 -5.96 11.32
C PHE A 16 -27.21 -6.55 11.03
N THR A 17 -28.21 -5.73 10.66
CA THR A 17 -29.53 -6.23 10.24
C THR A 17 -29.47 -6.99 8.91
N THR A 18 -28.44 -6.72 8.10
CA THR A 18 -28.21 -7.39 6.80
C THR A 18 -27.56 -8.77 6.92
N LEU A 19 -27.19 -9.19 8.15
CA LEU A 19 -26.59 -10.50 8.38
C LEU A 19 -27.68 -11.54 8.69
N PRO A 20 -27.53 -12.79 8.24
CA PRO A 20 -28.44 -13.88 8.62
C PRO A 20 -28.26 -14.30 10.10
N GLY A 21 -29.17 -15.13 10.61
CA GLY A 21 -29.14 -15.65 11.97
C GLY A 21 -30.00 -14.87 13.00
N PRO A 22 -30.05 -15.38 14.25
CA PRO A 22 -30.94 -14.86 15.30
C PRO A 22 -30.71 -13.38 15.62
N ALA A 23 -31.80 -12.64 15.80
CA ALA A 23 -31.75 -11.22 16.13
C ALA A 23 -30.96 -10.90 17.43
N PRO A 24 -31.09 -11.67 18.53
CA PRO A 24 -30.29 -11.44 19.73
C PRO A 24 -28.78 -11.58 19.46
N PHE A 25 -28.39 -12.64 18.75
CA PHE A 25 -26.99 -12.86 18.37
C PHE A 25 -26.43 -11.70 17.52
N ARG A 26 -27.18 -11.21 16.53
CA ARG A 26 -26.77 -10.06 15.70
C ARG A 26 -26.55 -8.79 16.52
N HIS A 27 -27.39 -8.54 17.52
CA HIS A 27 -27.20 -7.41 18.45
C HIS A 27 -25.93 -7.58 19.29
N SER A 28 -25.69 -8.78 19.82
CA SER A 28 -24.48 -9.09 20.59
C SER A 28 -23.21 -8.93 19.77
N LEU A 29 -23.21 -9.41 18.52
CA LEU A 29 -22.12 -9.18 17.56
C LEU A 29 -21.89 -7.70 17.28
N ALA A 30 -22.97 -6.92 17.07
CA ALA A 30 -22.88 -5.49 16.85
C ALA A 30 -22.23 -4.78 18.05
N ARG A 31 -22.57 -5.18 19.27
CA ARG A 31 -22.03 -4.63 20.52
C ARG A 31 -20.52 -4.88 20.65
N VAL A 32 -20.07 -6.13 20.50
CA VAL A 32 -18.63 -6.44 20.60
C VAL A 32 -17.83 -5.86 19.44
N PHE A 33 -18.42 -5.74 18.25
CA PHE A 33 -17.80 -5.08 17.11
C PHE A 33 -17.67 -3.56 17.34
N ALA A 34 -18.69 -2.92 17.89
CA ALA A 34 -18.67 -1.50 18.23
C ALA A 34 -17.59 -1.21 19.29
N ALA A 35 -17.47 -2.04 20.33
CA ALA A 35 -16.42 -1.92 21.34
C ALA A 35 -15.01 -1.97 20.72
N ARG A 36 -14.80 -2.80 19.69
CA ARG A 36 -13.51 -2.87 18.97
C ARG A 36 -13.22 -1.63 18.11
N CYS A 37 -14.26 -0.97 17.61
CA CYS A 37 -14.19 0.24 16.78
C CYS A 37 -14.15 1.55 17.59
N ALA A 38 -14.42 1.49 18.90
CA ALA A 38 -14.38 2.65 19.77
C ALA A 38 -12.95 3.24 19.85
N PRO A 39 -12.79 4.52 20.25
CA PRO A 39 -11.46 5.14 20.39
C PRO A 39 -10.51 4.39 21.33
N SER A 40 -11.05 3.77 22.39
CA SER A 40 -10.32 2.89 23.32
C SER A 40 -10.14 1.46 22.81
N GLY A 41 -10.78 1.12 21.69
CA GLY A 41 -10.75 -0.19 21.07
C GLY A 41 -9.45 -0.48 20.31
N THR A 42 -9.27 -1.74 19.92
CA THR A 42 -8.03 -2.19 19.27
C THR A 42 -7.96 -1.90 17.77
N TRP A 43 -9.09 -1.59 17.11
CA TRP A 43 -9.11 -1.41 15.65
C TRP A 43 -8.97 0.06 15.27
N ARG A 44 -7.73 0.53 15.09
CA ARG A 44 -7.43 1.92 14.71
C ARG A 44 -7.57 2.26 13.21
N SER A 45 -8.17 1.40 12.40
CA SER A 45 -8.30 1.64 10.95
C SER A 45 -9.57 1.07 10.36
N VAL A 46 -10.21 1.82 9.46
CA VAL A 46 -11.41 1.36 8.74
C VAL A 46 -11.14 0.05 7.99
N LYS A 47 -9.95 -0.10 7.38
CA LYS A 47 -9.54 -1.36 6.70
C LYS A 47 -9.62 -2.57 7.64
N THR A 48 -9.22 -2.42 8.90
CA THR A 48 -9.27 -3.48 9.91
C THR A 48 -10.71 -3.88 10.24
N SER A 49 -11.59 -2.91 10.46
CA SER A 49 -13.03 -3.18 10.70
C SER A 49 -13.74 -3.78 9.48
N LYS A 50 -13.45 -3.31 8.26
CA LYS A 50 -13.99 -3.91 7.02
C LYS A 50 -13.54 -5.36 6.86
N GLY A 51 -12.27 -5.65 7.13
CA GLY A 51 -11.77 -7.03 7.12
C GLY A 51 -12.50 -7.93 8.13
N ALA A 52 -12.78 -7.43 9.33
CA ALA A 52 -13.58 -8.15 10.32
C ALA A 52 -15.02 -8.36 9.88
N TRP A 53 -15.66 -7.34 9.28
CA TRP A 53 -17.01 -7.44 8.73
C TRP A 53 -17.12 -8.56 7.67
N TRP A 54 -16.15 -8.64 6.75
CA TRP A 54 -16.09 -9.72 5.76
C TRP A 54 -15.88 -11.11 6.37
N ALA A 55 -15.23 -11.19 7.54
CA ALA A 55 -15.05 -12.43 8.27
C ALA A 55 -16.28 -12.86 9.06
N ILE A 56 -17.05 -11.91 9.60
CA ILE A 56 -18.27 -12.18 10.37
C ILE A 56 -19.39 -12.71 9.48
N ARG A 57 -19.50 -12.25 8.23
CA ARG A 57 -20.53 -12.70 7.27
C ARG A 57 -20.60 -14.23 7.10
N PRO A 58 -19.50 -14.92 6.74
CA PRO A 58 -19.48 -16.39 6.69
C PRO A 58 -19.85 -17.06 8.02
N PHE A 59 -19.45 -16.49 9.15
CA PHE A 59 -19.81 -17.03 10.46
C PHE A 59 -21.31 -16.92 10.73
N THR A 60 -21.93 -15.79 10.42
CA THR A 60 -23.39 -15.64 10.54
C THR A 60 -24.17 -16.52 9.57
N GLN A 61 -23.62 -16.79 8.38
CA GLN A 61 -24.21 -17.75 7.43
C GLN A 61 -24.15 -19.17 7.98
N PHE A 62 -23.02 -19.55 8.59
CA PHE A 62 -22.89 -20.85 9.24
C PHE A 62 -23.83 -20.97 10.45
N LEU A 63 -23.94 -19.92 11.27
CA LEU A 63 -24.86 -19.88 12.41
C LEU A 63 -26.31 -20.12 11.96
N ASP A 64 -26.74 -19.47 10.89
CA ASP A 64 -28.11 -19.59 10.36
C ASP A 64 -28.42 -20.98 9.79
N ALA A 65 -27.43 -21.63 9.19
CA ALA A 65 -27.58 -22.96 8.58
C ALA A 65 -27.39 -24.12 9.57
N TYR A 66 -26.94 -23.85 10.80
CA TYR A 66 -26.64 -24.88 11.79
C TYR A 66 -27.89 -25.34 12.53
N GLU A 67 -28.14 -26.64 12.55
CA GLU A 67 -29.26 -27.22 13.30
C GLU A 67 -29.05 -27.00 14.82
N GLY A 68 -30.06 -26.45 15.50
CA GLY A 68 -29.91 -26.04 16.90
C GLY A 68 -29.01 -24.81 17.09
N ALA A 69 -29.02 -23.88 16.13
CA ALA A 69 -28.26 -22.64 16.17
C ALA A 69 -28.40 -21.89 17.52
N PRO A 70 -27.28 -21.51 18.17
CA PRO A 70 -27.27 -20.64 19.34
C PRO A 70 -28.06 -19.35 19.09
N GLN A 71 -28.99 -19.02 20.00
CA GLN A 71 -29.86 -17.84 19.84
C GLN A 71 -29.12 -16.55 20.24
N ASP A 72 -28.19 -16.64 21.18
CA ASP A 72 -27.28 -15.57 21.55
C ASP A 72 -25.88 -16.09 21.92
N VAL A 73 -24.96 -15.18 22.24
CA VAL A 73 -23.57 -15.46 22.63
C VAL A 73 -23.48 -16.34 23.88
N GLY A 74 -24.44 -16.24 24.79
CA GLY A 74 -24.52 -17.08 25.98
C GLY A 74 -24.82 -18.55 25.69
N ASP A 75 -25.48 -18.82 24.56
CA ASP A 75 -25.90 -20.17 24.15
C ASP A 75 -24.83 -20.86 23.30
N LEU A 76 -23.71 -20.19 23.04
CA LEU A 76 -22.61 -20.79 22.29
C LEU A 76 -22.09 -22.02 23.04
N THR A 77 -21.95 -23.11 22.32
CA THR A 77 -21.34 -24.33 22.83
C THR A 77 -19.97 -24.56 22.21
N ALA A 78 -19.10 -25.28 22.92
CA ALA A 78 -17.81 -25.68 22.37
C ALA A 78 -17.99 -26.55 21.11
N GLY A 79 -19.07 -27.36 21.07
CA GLY A 79 -19.45 -28.17 19.90
C GLY A 79 -19.72 -27.32 18.66
N PHE A 80 -20.60 -26.31 18.78
CA PHE A 80 -20.87 -25.37 17.70
C PHE A 80 -19.59 -24.67 17.22
N TRP A 81 -18.77 -24.17 18.16
CA TRP A 81 -17.52 -23.50 17.80
C TRP A 81 -16.55 -24.42 17.04
N ASN A 82 -16.42 -25.67 17.48
CA ASN A 82 -15.58 -26.66 16.79
C ASN A 82 -16.15 -27.03 15.41
N ALA A 83 -17.47 -27.13 15.26
CA ALA A 83 -18.11 -27.37 13.96
C ALA A 83 -17.85 -26.22 12.97
N TRP A 84 -18.03 -24.96 13.42
CA TRP A 84 -17.64 -23.79 12.62
C TRP A 84 -16.16 -23.85 12.24
N ARG A 85 -15.31 -24.17 13.21
CA ARG A 85 -13.86 -24.28 13.02
C ARG A 85 -13.50 -25.34 11.96
N LEU A 86 -14.21 -26.46 11.91
CA LEU A 86 -14.00 -27.53 10.92
C LEU A 86 -14.55 -27.17 9.54
N SER A 87 -15.57 -26.32 9.44
CA SER A 87 -16.07 -25.84 8.13
C SER A 87 -15.11 -24.88 7.42
N LEU A 88 -14.08 -24.39 8.11
CA LEU A 88 -13.08 -23.51 7.55
C LEU A 88 -12.02 -24.34 6.80
N ALA A 89 -11.79 -24.02 5.52
CA ALA A 89 -10.77 -24.67 4.72
C ALA A 89 -9.34 -24.36 5.25
N PRO A 90 -8.34 -25.23 4.99
CA PRO A 90 -6.95 -25.01 5.36
C PRO A 90 -6.24 -23.99 4.47
N ARG A 91 -6.70 -22.73 4.49
CA ARG A 91 -6.07 -21.63 3.77
C ARG A 91 -5.78 -20.45 4.70
N ALA A 92 -4.75 -19.67 4.38
CA ALA A 92 -4.30 -18.53 5.20
C ALA A 92 -5.40 -17.46 5.45
N PHE A 93 -6.38 -17.35 4.55
CA PHE A 93 -7.52 -16.43 4.71
C PHE A 93 -8.49 -16.89 5.81
N ASP A 94 -8.58 -18.19 6.06
CA ASP A 94 -9.54 -18.76 7.00
C ASP A 94 -9.08 -18.62 8.47
N TYR A 95 -7.76 -18.56 8.72
CA TYR A 95 -7.22 -18.07 10.01
C TYR A 95 -7.70 -16.65 10.34
N THR A 96 -7.73 -15.78 9.32
CA THR A 96 -8.21 -14.41 9.50
C THR A 96 -9.68 -14.42 9.85
N LYS A 97 -10.51 -15.29 9.25
CA LYS A 97 -11.92 -15.43 9.63
C LYS A 97 -12.08 -15.87 11.09
N HIS A 98 -11.40 -16.95 11.48
CA HIS A 98 -11.43 -17.46 12.86
C HIS A 98 -11.05 -16.37 13.88
N SER A 99 -9.86 -15.78 13.74
CA SER A 99 -9.35 -14.78 14.70
C SER A 99 -10.20 -13.51 14.75
N ARG A 100 -10.77 -13.09 13.62
CA ARG A 100 -11.63 -11.88 13.52
C ARG A 100 -13.01 -12.06 14.15
N VAL A 101 -13.47 -13.30 14.29
CA VAL A 101 -14.73 -13.65 14.97
C VAL A 101 -14.48 -13.95 16.44
N ALA A 102 -13.47 -14.78 16.74
CA ALA A 102 -13.14 -15.18 18.12
C ALA A 102 -12.74 -13.97 19.00
N GLY A 103 -11.89 -13.08 18.48
CA GLY A 103 -11.38 -11.95 19.26
C GLY A 103 -12.48 -11.04 19.84
N PRO A 104 -13.44 -10.55 19.04
CA PRO A 104 -14.58 -9.78 19.57
C PRO A 104 -15.47 -10.59 20.51
N LEU A 105 -15.81 -11.84 20.17
CA LEU A 105 -16.68 -12.68 21.00
C LEU A 105 -16.10 -12.95 22.40
N GLN A 106 -14.78 -13.13 22.50
CA GLN A 106 -14.09 -13.31 23.79
C GLN A 106 -14.24 -12.10 24.74
N GLN A 107 -14.66 -10.94 24.25
CA GLN A 107 -14.93 -9.77 25.08
C GLN A 107 -16.36 -9.72 25.63
N ASP A 108 -17.27 -10.57 25.15
CA ASP A 108 -18.61 -10.67 25.72
C ASP A 108 -18.51 -11.44 27.06
N PRO A 109 -18.92 -10.87 28.21
CA PRO A 109 -18.85 -11.55 29.49
C PRO A 109 -19.72 -12.81 29.54
N ARG A 110 -20.81 -12.86 28.75
CA ARG A 110 -21.74 -13.99 28.71
C ARG A 110 -21.18 -15.22 28.01
N LEU A 111 -20.05 -15.10 27.30
CA LEU A 111 -19.46 -16.22 26.57
C LEU A 111 -19.06 -17.35 27.54
N PRO A 112 -19.60 -18.57 27.38
CA PRO A 112 -19.32 -19.68 28.29
C PRO A 112 -17.83 -20.07 28.33
N HIS A 113 -17.36 -20.52 29.49
CA HIS A 113 -15.94 -20.84 29.71
C HIS A 113 -15.43 -21.91 28.75
N ALA A 114 -16.18 -23.00 28.54
CA ALA A 114 -15.83 -24.07 27.61
C ALA A 114 -15.63 -23.57 26.16
N VAL A 115 -16.37 -22.53 25.75
CA VAL A 115 -16.20 -21.91 24.43
C VAL A 115 -14.93 -21.08 24.39
N ARG A 116 -14.61 -20.35 25.47
CA ARG A 116 -13.35 -19.58 25.57
C ARG A 116 -12.13 -20.50 25.42
N GLU A 117 -12.15 -21.63 26.10
CA GLU A 117 -11.11 -22.65 25.98
C GLU A 117 -11.03 -23.21 24.55
N ALA A 118 -12.17 -23.56 23.95
CA ALA A 118 -12.23 -24.03 22.57
C ALA A 118 -11.68 -23.00 21.57
N MET A 119 -11.94 -21.71 21.79
CA MET A 119 -11.39 -20.60 21.00
C MET A 119 -9.88 -20.38 21.23
N ALA A 120 -9.37 -20.69 22.43
CA ALA A 120 -7.96 -20.56 22.78
C ALA A 120 -7.11 -21.71 22.23
N LYS A 121 -7.70 -22.88 21.96
CA LYS A 121 -7.01 -24.03 21.38
C LYS A 121 -6.32 -23.64 20.07
N ARG A 122 -5.01 -23.92 20.01
CA ARG A 122 -4.16 -23.56 18.88
C ARG A 122 -4.63 -24.29 17.63
N PHE A 123 -4.89 -23.53 16.57
CA PHE A 123 -5.15 -24.09 15.25
C PHE A 123 -3.81 -24.46 14.60
N VAL A 124 -3.53 -25.76 14.44
CA VAL A 124 -2.38 -26.23 13.66
C VAL A 124 -2.76 -26.12 12.19
N TRP A 125 -2.18 -25.14 11.49
CA TRP A 125 -2.31 -25.03 10.05
C TRP A 125 -0.94 -25.29 9.41
N SER A 126 -0.93 -25.96 8.26
CA SER A 126 0.22 -25.92 7.37
C SER A 126 0.37 -24.48 6.89
N THR A 127 1.32 -23.75 7.47
CA THR A 127 1.86 -22.58 6.79
C THR A 127 2.47 -23.13 5.52
N LEU A 128 1.82 -22.93 4.37
CA LEU A 128 2.59 -22.72 3.14
C LEU A 128 3.49 -21.54 3.48
N GLY A 129 4.70 -21.85 3.96
CA GLY A 129 5.64 -20.90 4.48
C GLY A 129 5.89 -19.92 3.36
N GLU A 130 5.47 -18.67 3.53
CA GLU A 130 5.86 -17.65 2.58
C GLU A 130 7.37 -17.48 2.76
N HIS A 131 8.16 -18.14 1.93
CA HIS A 131 9.62 -18.10 2.00
C HIS A 131 10.13 -16.79 1.41
N ALA A 132 11.28 -16.34 1.94
CA ALA A 132 12.04 -15.27 1.30
C ALA A 132 12.32 -15.65 -0.17
N TYR A 133 12.32 -14.66 -1.06
CA TYR A 133 12.84 -14.86 -2.42
C TYR A 133 14.28 -15.37 -2.37
N ARG A 134 14.61 -16.27 -3.30
CA ARG A 134 16.00 -16.59 -3.60
C ARG A 134 16.73 -15.34 -4.13
N PRO A 135 18.07 -15.25 -4.00
CA PRO A 135 18.82 -14.10 -4.50
C PRO A 135 18.59 -13.80 -5.99
N GLU A 136 18.39 -14.82 -6.83
CA GLU A 136 18.10 -14.65 -8.27
C GLU A 136 16.71 -14.05 -8.48
N GLU A 137 15.69 -14.57 -7.79
CA GLU A 137 14.31 -14.05 -7.85
C GLU A 137 14.26 -12.60 -7.38
N PHE A 138 14.96 -12.29 -6.29
CA PHE A 138 15.05 -10.94 -5.75
C PHE A 138 15.71 -9.97 -6.75
N ARG A 139 16.83 -10.37 -7.35
CA ARG A 139 17.50 -9.60 -8.41
C ARG A 139 16.59 -9.41 -9.63
N ALA A 140 15.88 -10.44 -10.07
CA ALA A 140 14.96 -10.37 -11.21
C ALA A 140 13.81 -9.37 -10.96
N ILE A 141 13.21 -9.39 -9.75
CA ILE A 141 12.16 -8.44 -9.36
C ILE A 141 12.71 -7.00 -9.33
N ARG A 142 13.88 -6.77 -8.73
CA ARG A 142 14.52 -5.44 -8.70
C ARG A 142 14.80 -4.94 -10.12
N SER A 143 15.31 -5.81 -11.00
CA SER A 143 15.57 -5.50 -12.40
C SER A 143 14.28 -5.19 -13.18
N ALA A 144 13.20 -5.93 -12.97
CA ALA A 144 11.91 -5.65 -13.60
C ALA A 144 11.32 -4.30 -13.14
N ALA A 145 11.44 -3.99 -11.85
CA ALA A 145 11.00 -2.70 -11.31
C ALA A 145 11.84 -1.54 -11.87
N ARG A 146 13.17 -1.70 -11.97
CA ARG A 146 14.07 -0.74 -12.63
C ARG A 146 13.71 -0.53 -14.10
N ARG A 147 13.44 -1.61 -14.85
CA ARG A 147 13.02 -1.54 -16.27
C ARG A 147 11.68 -0.80 -16.47
N THR A 148 10.82 -0.78 -15.45
CA THR A 148 9.58 0.01 -15.49
C THR A 148 9.85 1.48 -15.13
N PHE A 149 10.61 1.73 -14.05
CA PHE A 149 10.78 3.07 -13.50
C PHE A 149 11.79 3.93 -14.27
N ARG A 150 12.92 3.36 -14.72
CA ARG A 150 13.99 4.12 -15.40
C ARG A 150 13.52 4.84 -16.67
N PRO A 151 12.77 4.20 -17.60
CA PRO A 151 12.24 4.90 -18.76
C PRO A 151 11.25 6.02 -18.38
N ALA A 152 10.49 5.83 -17.30
CA ALA A 152 9.57 6.85 -16.80
C ALA A 152 10.31 8.07 -16.27
N LEU A 153 11.35 7.85 -15.46
CA LEU A 153 12.23 8.91 -14.95
C LEU A 153 12.92 9.66 -16.09
N GLN A 154 13.47 8.95 -17.08
CA GLN A 154 14.12 9.57 -18.24
C GLN A 154 13.13 10.43 -19.04
N ARG A 155 11.93 9.90 -19.32
CA ARG A 155 10.87 10.66 -19.99
C ARG A 155 10.53 11.93 -19.24
N ILE A 156 10.36 11.86 -17.92
CA ILE A 156 10.03 13.03 -17.09
C ILE A 156 11.18 14.04 -17.14
N ARG A 157 12.44 13.60 -16.95
CA ARG A 157 13.64 14.44 -17.08
C ARG A 157 13.70 15.23 -18.37
N GLU A 158 13.50 14.55 -19.49
CA GLU A 158 13.57 15.16 -20.80
C GLU A 158 12.47 16.21 -21.01
N ASN A 159 11.24 15.95 -20.55
CA ASN A 159 10.14 16.91 -20.67
C ASN A 159 10.28 18.07 -19.67
N THR A 160 10.76 17.83 -18.45
CA THR A 160 11.06 18.88 -17.47
C THR A 160 12.12 19.84 -18.00
N ARG A 161 13.22 19.32 -18.56
CA ARG A 161 14.27 20.15 -19.17
C ARG A 161 13.72 21.02 -20.32
N ARG A 162 12.87 20.46 -21.17
CA ARG A 162 12.22 21.22 -22.27
C ARG A 162 11.32 22.33 -21.73
N LEU A 163 10.56 22.05 -20.67
CA LEU A 163 9.71 23.03 -20.01
C LEU A 163 10.54 24.15 -19.38
N GLU A 164 11.64 23.83 -18.73
CA GLU A 164 12.56 24.82 -18.14
C GLU A 164 13.20 25.71 -19.21
N GLN A 165 13.69 25.14 -20.31
CA GLN A 165 14.22 25.90 -21.45
C GLN A 165 13.18 26.85 -22.03
N TRP A 166 11.94 26.39 -22.18
CA TRP A 166 10.83 27.23 -22.66
C TRP A 166 10.52 28.38 -21.69
N ARG A 167 10.45 28.10 -20.38
CA ARG A 167 10.23 29.12 -19.33
C ARG A 167 11.36 30.13 -19.24
N ALA A 168 12.59 29.73 -19.55
CA ALA A 168 13.76 30.60 -19.61
C ALA A 168 13.83 31.45 -20.90
N GLY A 169 12.87 31.33 -21.82
CA GLY A 169 12.87 32.06 -23.08
C GLY A 169 13.89 31.55 -24.11
N ALA A 170 14.50 30.39 -23.88
CA ALA A 170 15.53 29.82 -24.77
C ALA A 170 14.95 29.13 -26.02
N VAL A 171 13.62 29.17 -26.22
CA VAL A 171 12.92 28.52 -27.33
C VAL A 171 12.19 29.59 -28.14
N SER A 172 12.52 29.72 -29.43
CA SER A 172 11.95 30.73 -30.32
C SER A 172 10.44 30.53 -30.54
N HIS A 173 9.68 31.62 -30.44
CA HIS A 173 8.24 31.65 -30.71
C HIS A 173 7.92 31.14 -32.14
N GLY A 174 6.75 30.53 -32.32
CA GLY A 174 6.31 30.01 -33.62
C GLY A 174 6.90 28.65 -34.02
N THR A 175 7.83 28.10 -33.23
CA THR A 175 8.40 26.76 -33.48
C THR A 175 7.55 25.64 -32.87
N PRO A 176 7.62 24.40 -33.40
CA PRO A 176 6.99 23.23 -32.76
C PRO A 176 7.42 23.01 -31.30
N GLN A 177 8.68 23.32 -30.98
CA GLN A 177 9.27 23.24 -29.65
C GLN A 177 8.62 24.24 -28.71
N TRP A 178 8.34 25.46 -29.19
CA TRP A 178 7.64 26.47 -28.41
C TRP A 178 6.21 26.03 -28.08
N LEU A 179 5.49 25.48 -29.06
CA LEU A 179 4.14 24.97 -28.86
C LEU A 179 4.09 23.76 -27.91
N LEU A 180 5.11 22.89 -27.97
CA LEU A 180 5.27 21.82 -26.99
C LEU A 180 5.53 22.38 -25.57
N GLY A 181 6.38 23.40 -25.44
CA GLY A 181 6.64 24.09 -24.18
C GLY A 181 5.36 24.68 -23.57
N GLU A 182 4.54 25.35 -24.37
CA GLU A 182 3.23 25.86 -23.96
C GLU A 182 2.32 24.73 -23.45
N ALA A 183 2.25 23.60 -24.15
CA ALA A 183 1.46 22.45 -23.72
C ALA A 183 1.97 21.83 -22.41
N LEU A 184 3.29 21.76 -22.23
CA LEU A 184 3.93 21.26 -21.01
C LEU A 184 3.71 22.20 -19.82
N ASP A 185 3.67 23.51 -20.06
CA ASP A 185 3.39 24.50 -19.01
C ASP A 185 1.93 24.38 -18.51
N VAL A 186 0.97 24.27 -19.43
CA VAL A 186 -0.43 24.01 -19.07
C VAL A 186 -0.57 22.67 -18.36
N LEU A 187 0.16 21.64 -18.80
CA LEU A 187 0.21 20.34 -18.13
C LEU A 187 0.71 20.48 -16.69
N ALA A 188 1.83 21.17 -16.47
CA ALA A 188 2.39 21.39 -15.13
C ALA A 188 1.45 22.15 -14.20
N ARG A 189 0.69 23.12 -14.73
CA ARG A 189 -0.24 23.96 -13.96
C ARG A 189 -1.61 23.33 -13.70
N THR A 190 -2.06 22.38 -14.51
CA THR A 190 -3.44 21.88 -14.45
C THR A 190 -3.55 20.37 -14.30
N GLY A 191 -2.43 19.65 -14.40
CA GLY A 191 -2.41 18.18 -14.51
C GLY A 191 -2.74 17.67 -15.91
N ASN A 192 -3.28 18.51 -16.80
CA ASN A 192 -3.71 18.11 -18.14
C ASN A 192 -3.08 18.97 -19.23
N VAL A 193 -2.81 18.38 -20.40
CA VAL A 193 -2.49 19.17 -21.59
C VAL A 193 -3.69 20.05 -21.96
N PRO A 194 -3.52 21.10 -22.79
CA PRO A 194 -4.63 21.92 -23.26
C PRO A 194 -5.73 21.06 -23.88
N GLN A 195 -6.93 21.11 -23.31
CA GLN A 195 -8.05 20.24 -23.65
C GLN A 195 -9.33 21.07 -23.89
N LYS A 196 -10.26 20.49 -24.65
CA LYS A 196 -11.64 20.97 -24.78
C LYS A 196 -12.64 19.92 -24.30
N PRO A 197 -13.79 20.34 -23.75
CA PRO A 197 -14.88 19.44 -23.44
C PRO A 197 -15.47 18.83 -24.71
N LEU A 198 -15.93 17.58 -24.60
CA LEU A 198 -16.71 16.86 -25.60
C LEU A 198 -18.18 16.83 -25.19
N LYS A 199 -19.08 16.63 -26.16
CA LYS A 199 -20.52 16.52 -25.91
C LYS A 199 -20.90 15.41 -24.91
N ASN A 200 -20.07 14.38 -24.79
CA ASN A 200 -20.27 13.27 -23.85
C ASN A 200 -19.64 13.50 -22.46
N GLY A 201 -19.25 14.74 -22.12
CA GLY A 201 -18.59 15.07 -20.86
C GLY A 201 -17.11 14.68 -20.78
N GLY A 202 -16.56 14.03 -21.81
CA GLY A 202 -15.12 13.72 -21.88
C GLY A 202 -14.27 14.94 -22.21
N MET A 203 -12.96 14.84 -21.97
CA MET A 203 -11.98 15.87 -22.36
C MET A 203 -11.10 15.36 -23.51
N ARG A 204 -10.79 16.23 -24.47
CA ARG A 204 -9.90 15.91 -25.60
C ARG A 204 -8.83 16.97 -25.77
N ALA A 205 -7.59 16.53 -25.98
CA ALA A 205 -6.49 17.44 -26.31
C ALA A 205 -6.85 18.32 -27.52
N LEU A 206 -6.53 19.60 -27.42
CA LEU A 206 -6.77 20.57 -28.49
C LEU A 206 -5.96 20.19 -29.74
N PHE A 207 -6.60 20.28 -30.91
CA PHE A 207 -6.04 19.81 -32.18
C PHE A 207 -4.67 20.43 -32.49
N ARG A 208 -4.49 21.73 -32.21
CA ARG A 208 -3.23 22.46 -32.46
C ARG A 208 -2.00 21.81 -31.81
N TYR A 209 -2.18 21.15 -30.67
CA TYR A 209 -1.07 20.52 -29.94
C TYR A 209 -0.84 19.05 -30.31
N ARG A 210 -1.73 18.41 -31.07
CA ARG A 210 -1.68 16.96 -31.30
C ARG A 210 -0.38 16.52 -31.97
N ALA A 211 0.08 17.29 -32.96
CA ALA A 211 1.31 17.01 -33.69
C ALA A 211 2.54 17.10 -32.76
N VAL A 212 2.68 18.21 -32.01
CA VAL A 212 3.83 18.42 -31.12
C VAL A 212 3.84 17.52 -29.90
N LEU A 213 2.65 17.10 -29.44
CA LEU A 213 2.50 16.09 -28.38
C LEU A 213 2.78 14.67 -28.91
N GLY A 214 2.86 14.46 -30.23
CA GLY A 214 3.07 13.13 -30.81
C GLY A 214 1.87 12.19 -30.67
N GLY A 215 0.66 12.75 -30.52
CA GLY A 215 -0.59 11.99 -30.42
C GLY A 215 -1.45 12.32 -29.20
N THR A 216 -2.47 11.51 -28.96
CA THR A 216 -3.49 11.70 -27.90
C THR A 216 -3.41 10.66 -26.78
N GLY A 217 -2.48 9.70 -26.87
CA GLY A 217 -2.28 8.67 -25.85
C GLY A 217 -1.72 9.24 -24.54
N SER A 218 -1.76 8.44 -23.48
CA SER A 218 -1.26 8.85 -22.16
C SER A 218 0.23 9.21 -22.18
N LEU A 219 1.05 8.46 -22.92
CA LEU A 219 2.48 8.73 -23.15
C LEU A 219 2.74 10.10 -23.80
N CYS A 220 1.83 10.52 -24.68
CA CYS A 220 1.92 11.75 -25.44
C CYS A 220 1.36 12.95 -24.68
N THR A 221 0.60 12.72 -23.61
CA THR A 221 -0.11 13.75 -22.85
C THR A 221 0.41 13.83 -21.41
N TRP A 222 -0.36 13.37 -20.43
CA TRP A 222 -0.05 13.58 -19.01
C TRP A 222 1.18 12.81 -18.53
N ARG A 223 1.51 11.64 -19.11
CA ARG A 223 2.70 10.87 -18.69
C ARG A 223 4.00 11.59 -18.99
N ARG A 224 3.99 12.64 -19.83
CA ARG A 224 5.19 13.43 -20.11
C ARG A 224 5.82 14.00 -18.83
N LEU A 225 5.02 14.47 -17.88
CA LEU A 225 5.51 15.05 -16.62
C LEU A 225 5.16 14.21 -15.38
N TYR A 226 4.32 13.19 -15.51
CA TYR A 226 3.82 12.43 -14.36
C TYR A 226 4.03 10.92 -14.50
N LEU A 227 4.26 10.28 -13.36
CA LEU A 227 4.21 8.83 -13.26
C LEU A 227 2.79 8.32 -13.46
N SER A 228 2.65 7.20 -14.15
CA SER A 228 1.44 6.37 -14.08
C SER A 228 1.38 5.57 -12.79
N ARG A 229 0.21 5.06 -12.43
CA ARG A 229 0.01 4.16 -11.28
C ARG A 229 0.98 2.97 -11.26
N LYS A 230 1.24 2.35 -12.43
CA LYS A 230 2.18 1.22 -12.55
C LYS A 230 3.63 1.65 -12.36
N GLU A 231 4.02 2.82 -12.87
CA GLU A 231 5.37 3.36 -12.70
C GLU A 231 5.62 3.75 -11.23
N ALA A 232 4.63 4.34 -10.56
CA ALA A 232 4.70 4.60 -9.12
C ALA A 232 4.73 3.31 -8.28
N ALA A 233 3.98 2.27 -8.67
CA ALA A 233 4.05 0.96 -8.02
C ALA A 233 5.43 0.31 -8.16
N ALA A 234 6.06 0.40 -9.34
CA ALA A 234 7.42 -0.06 -9.57
C ALA A 234 8.43 0.69 -8.67
N LEU A 235 8.30 2.01 -8.55
CA LEU A 235 9.10 2.81 -7.62
C LEU A 235 8.88 2.36 -6.17
N GLY A 236 7.64 2.12 -5.75
CA GLY A 236 7.31 1.57 -4.43
C GLY A 236 7.97 0.21 -4.16
N VAL A 237 8.04 -0.65 -5.18
CA VAL A 237 8.75 -1.94 -5.12
C VAL A 237 10.25 -1.76 -4.94
N LEU A 238 10.87 -0.79 -5.64
CA LEU A 238 12.29 -0.46 -5.45
C LEU A 238 12.57 0.03 -4.03
N ILE A 239 11.73 0.91 -3.50
CA ILE A 239 11.82 1.41 -2.11
C ILE A 239 11.67 0.25 -1.11
N ALA A 240 10.77 -0.71 -1.37
CA ALA A 240 10.61 -1.90 -0.53
C ALA A 240 11.85 -2.79 -0.55
N ALA A 241 12.42 -3.01 -1.73
CA ALA A 241 13.63 -3.80 -1.92
C ALA A 241 14.87 -3.15 -1.29
N GLU A 242 14.92 -1.81 -1.27
CA GLU A 242 16.05 -1.06 -0.70
C GLU A 242 15.96 -0.94 0.83
N PHE A 243 14.79 -0.56 1.35
CA PHE A 243 14.65 -0.18 2.76
C PHE A 243 13.94 -1.22 3.64
N GLY A 244 13.39 -2.29 3.05
CA GLY A 244 12.67 -3.34 3.77
C GLY A 244 11.38 -2.86 4.45
N CYS A 245 10.82 -1.75 3.97
CA CYS A 245 9.62 -1.12 4.53
C CYS A 245 8.35 -1.90 4.19
N ASN A 246 7.31 -1.74 5.02
CA ASN A 246 5.98 -2.26 4.72
C ASN A 246 5.34 -1.54 3.53
N ALA A 247 4.47 -2.24 2.80
CA ALA A 247 3.66 -1.63 1.75
C ALA A 247 2.88 -0.40 2.25
N THR A 248 2.25 -0.47 3.43
CA THR A 248 1.55 0.67 4.04
C THR A 248 2.50 1.82 4.36
N THR A 249 3.69 1.54 4.91
CA THR A 249 4.71 2.56 5.19
C THR A 249 5.17 3.26 3.91
N ILE A 250 5.31 2.53 2.80
CA ILE A 250 5.72 3.09 1.50
C ILE A 250 4.58 3.90 0.86
N CYS A 251 3.34 3.40 0.97
CA CYS A 251 2.14 4.09 0.51
C CYS A 251 1.95 5.46 1.17
N GLU A 252 2.35 5.57 2.43
CA GLU A 252 2.17 6.75 3.28
C GLU A 252 3.48 7.49 3.52
N LEU A 253 4.55 7.10 2.81
CA LEU A 253 5.87 7.67 3.00
C LEU A 253 5.82 9.16 2.69
N ALA A 254 6.15 9.97 3.70
CA ALA A 254 6.24 11.41 3.53
C ALA A 254 7.40 11.78 2.60
N VAL A 255 7.33 12.97 1.99
CA VAL A 255 8.46 13.54 1.24
C VAL A 255 9.66 13.64 2.18
N PRO A 256 10.80 13.01 1.85
CA PRO A 256 12.01 13.12 2.65
C PRO A 256 12.48 14.56 2.74
N THR A 257 12.93 14.99 3.92
CA THR A 257 13.55 16.32 4.10
C THR A 257 15.06 16.20 3.93
N VAL A 258 15.67 17.14 3.23
CA VAL A 258 17.14 17.25 3.18
C VAL A 258 17.63 17.76 4.54
N VAL A 259 18.65 17.13 5.11
CA VAL A 259 19.30 17.61 6.33
C VAL A 259 20.28 18.72 5.94
N PRO A 260 20.11 19.95 6.42
CA PRO A 260 20.99 21.06 6.10
C PRO A 260 22.26 20.97 6.96
N ASP A 261 23.19 20.09 6.62
CA ASP A 261 24.63 20.20 6.95
C ASP A 261 25.41 19.04 6.31
N SER A 262 25.62 19.13 5.00
CA SER A 262 26.61 18.30 4.30
C SER A 262 27.60 19.27 3.70
N GLY A 263 28.79 19.41 4.30
CA GLY A 263 29.85 20.26 3.74
C GLY A 263 30.12 19.97 2.25
N PRO A 264 30.88 20.82 1.54
CA PRO A 264 30.98 20.80 0.06
C PRO A 264 31.39 19.46 -0.58
N ALA A 265 31.90 18.51 0.20
CA ALA A 265 32.31 17.17 -0.23
C ALA A 265 31.35 16.02 0.20
N ALA A 266 30.31 16.30 0.99
CA ALA A 266 29.38 15.30 1.51
C ALA A 266 28.09 15.26 0.67
N GLY A 267 27.70 14.08 0.21
CA GLY A 267 26.47 13.88 -0.56
C GLY A 267 25.20 14.33 0.16
N LEU A 268 24.07 14.33 -0.56
CA LEU A 268 22.77 14.75 -0.02
C LEU A 268 22.30 13.76 1.05
N ILE A 269 21.99 14.23 2.26
CA ILE A 269 21.42 13.38 3.31
C ILE A 269 19.91 13.61 3.40
N TYR A 270 19.14 12.55 3.18
CA TYR A 270 17.69 12.54 3.32
C TYR A 270 17.27 11.98 4.67
N ARG A 271 16.39 12.70 5.36
CA ARG A 271 15.70 12.20 6.56
C ARG A 271 14.31 11.68 6.19
N LEU A 272 14.12 10.37 6.38
CA LEU A 272 12.84 9.68 6.23
C LEU A 272 12.11 9.66 7.58
N SER A 273 10.85 10.08 7.59
CA SER A 273 9.95 9.89 8.74
C SER A 273 9.05 8.69 8.50
N LEU A 274 9.20 7.65 9.32
CA LEU A 274 8.47 6.39 9.23
C LEU A 274 7.49 6.25 10.40
N GLU A 275 6.20 6.16 10.11
CA GLU A 275 5.17 5.97 11.14
C GLU A 275 4.99 4.49 11.53
N LYS A 276 5.13 4.19 12.83
CA LYS A 276 4.83 2.91 13.48
C LYS A 276 3.48 2.99 14.19
N ARG A 277 2.40 2.83 13.44
CA ARG A 277 1.00 2.94 13.94
C ARG A 277 0.63 2.11 15.18
N ARG A 278 1.35 1.02 15.45
CA ARG A 278 1.10 0.17 16.63
C ARG A 278 1.71 0.72 17.91
N ARG A 279 2.61 1.71 17.82
CA ARG A 279 3.26 2.36 18.97
C ARG A 279 2.61 3.71 19.22
N SER A 280 2.37 4.02 20.50
CA SER A 280 1.90 5.33 20.95
C SER A 280 3.07 6.19 21.46
N GLY A 281 2.83 7.50 21.59
CA GLY A 281 3.79 8.46 22.15
C GLY A 281 5.08 8.60 21.33
N ARG A 282 6.22 8.77 22.02
CA ARG A 282 7.55 9.02 21.42
C ARG A 282 8.02 7.91 20.47
N GLY A 283 7.50 6.69 20.59
CA GLY A 283 7.84 5.56 19.73
C GLY A 283 7.02 5.44 18.43
N ARG A 284 6.07 6.35 18.19
CA ARG A 284 5.18 6.35 17.01
C ARG A 284 5.91 6.68 15.72
N PHE A 285 6.92 7.54 15.75
CA PHE A 285 7.70 7.92 14.57
C PHE A 285 9.15 7.48 14.71
N GLU A 286 9.72 6.93 13.64
CA GLU A 286 11.14 6.63 13.51
C GLU A 286 11.74 7.50 12.40
N SER A 287 12.84 8.19 12.69
CA SER A 287 13.62 8.89 11.67
C SER A 287 14.74 8.00 11.16
N ARG A 288 14.99 8.01 9.84
CA ARG A 288 16.17 7.38 9.24
C ARG A 288 16.89 8.36 8.33
N ASN A 289 18.19 8.47 8.48
CA ASN A 289 19.02 9.25 7.58
C ASN A 289 19.59 8.34 6.48
N VAL A 290 19.52 8.79 5.24
CA VAL A 290 19.97 8.05 4.06
C VAL A 290 20.79 9.00 3.19
N ALA A 291 22.07 8.70 3.01
CA ALA A 291 22.96 9.50 2.17
C ALA A 291 22.84 9.10 0.69
N ASP A 292 22.77 10.09 -0.19
CA ASP A 292 22.99 9.96 -1.63
C ASP A 292 24.45 10.31 -1.95
N MET A 293 25.25 9.26 -2.16
CA MET A 293 26.66 9.35 -2.52
C MET A 293 26.89 9.00 -3.99
N GLY A 294 25.85 9.03 -4.83
CA GLY A 294 25.92 8.67 -6.25
C GLY A 294 25.17 7.38 -6.60
N ALA A 295 25.42 6.87 -7.81
CA ALA A 295 24.56 5.89 -8.51
C ALA A 295 24.21 4.62 -7.71
N ASP A 296 25.13 4.15 -6.87
CA ASP A 296 24.98 2.90 -6.11
C ASP A 296 24.45 3.11 -4.69
N SER A 297 24.23 4.35 -4.28
CA SER A 297 23.73 4.67 -2.94
C SER A 297 22.21 4.49 -2.83
N ALA A 298 21.74 4.10 -1.65
CA ALA A 298 20.31 4.03 -1.36
C ALA A 298 19.64 5.41 -1.46
N GLY A 299 20.37 6.49 -1.15
CA GLY A 299 19.88 7.86 -1.27
C GLY A 299 19.61 8.28 -2.71
N ARG A 300 20.31 7.70 -3.70
CA ARG A 300 20.06 7.97 -5.11
C ARG A 300 18.65 7.64 -5.54
N LEU A 301 18.10 6.54 -5.03
CA LEU A 301 16.70 6.18 -5.31
C LEU A 301 15.72 7.24 -4.77
N LEU A 302 16.04 7.86 -3.63
CA LEU A 302 15.23 8.95 -3.07
C LEU A 302 15.34 10.22 -3.94
N SER A 303 16.54 10.59 -4.39
CA SER A 303 16.73 11.70 -5.34
C SER A 303 15.92 11.50 -6.61
N GLU A 304 15.98 10.30 -7.20
CA GLU A 304 15.23 9.94 -8.41
C GLU A 304 13.70 9.93 -8.16
N ALA A 305 13.26 9.50 -6.97
CA ALA A 305 11.85 9.55 -6.59
C ALA A 305 11.36 11.00 -6.43
N LEU A 306 12.15 11.87 -5.80
CA LEU A 306 11.83 13.29 -5.63
C LEU A 306 11.71 13.97 -6.99
N GLU A 307 12.64 13.71 -7.89
CA GLU A 307 12.65 14.26 -9.25
C GLU A 307 11.46 13.78 -10.07
N ALA A 308 11.17 12.47 -10.06
CA ALA A 308 10.05 11.92 -10.81
C ALA A 308 8.66 12.39 -10.33
N THR A 309 8.58 12.91 -9.10
CA THR A 309 7.31 13.28 -8.45
C THR A 309 7.16 14.78 -8.21
N VAL A 310 8.21 15.58 -8.43
CA VAL A 310 8.21 17.03 -8.12
C VAL A 310 7.05 17.75 -8.82
N SER A 311 6.87 17.55 -10.12
CA SER A 311 5.82 18.22 -10.90
C SER A 311 4.41 17.88 -10.40
N ALA A 312 4.20 16.66 -9.94
CA ALA A 312 2.89 16.24 -9.41
C ALA A 312 2.63 16.83 -8.02
N ARG A 313 3.68 17.00 -7.21
CA ARG A 313 3.58 17.60 -5.86
C ARG A 313 3.44 19.12 -5.87
N THR A 314 3.94 19.78 -6.91
CA THR A 314 3.85 21.24 -7.08
C THR A 314 2.64 21.68 -7.92
N ALA A 315 1.91 20.75 -8.53
CA ALA A 315 0.70 21.06 -9.27
C ALA A 315 -0.38 21.67 -8.35
N PRO A 316 -1.14 22.69 -8.79
CA PRO A 316 -2.25 23.27 -8.04
C PRO A 316 -3.35 22.23 -7.70
N GLY A 317 -3.44 21.85 -6.42
CA GLY A 317 -4.35 20.83 -5.84
C GLY A 317 -3.94 20.50 -4.38
N PRO A 318 -4.81 19.93 -3.52
CA PRO A 318 -4.84 20.22 -2.08
C PRO A 318 -3.59 19.85 -1.27
N ARG A 319 -3.13 20.86 -0.53
CA ARG A 319 -1.95 20.92 0.34
C ARG A 319 -1.86 19.89 1.48
N ALA A 320 -2.93 19.15 1.82
CA ALA A 320 -2.90 18.24 2.97
C ALA A 320 -2.27 16.87 2.68
N GLU A 321 -2.42 16.33 1.46
CA GLU A 321 -1.87 15.01 1.06
C GLU A 321 -0.67 15.11 0.11
N ALA A 322 -0.32 16.33 -0.33
CA ALA A 322 0.91 16.65 -1.06
C ALA A 322 2.20 16.29 -0.30
N GLY A 323 2.08 15.97 0.99
CA GLY A 323 3.17 15.47 1.83
C GLY A 323 3.63 14.06 1.49
N ARG A 324 2.97 13.30 0.60
CA ARG A 324 3.43 11.95 0.22
C ARG A 324 4.50 11.98 -0.88
N LEU A 325 5.47 11.08 -0.78
CA LEU A 325 6.53 10.92 -1.78
C LEU A 325 5.97 10.35 -3.09
N LEU A 326 5.16 9.29 -3.02
CA LEU A 326 4.63 8.65 -4.22
C LEU A 326 3.36 9.36 -4.69
N VAL A 327 3.45 10.02 -5.84
CA VAL A 327 2.33 10.67 -6.51
C VAL A 327 2.31 10.24 -7.97
N TRP A 328 1.12 9.94 -8.49
CA TRP A 328 0.92 9.53 -9.87
C TRP A 328 -0.33 10.20 -10.45
N HIS A 329 -0.47 10.16 -11.76
CA HIS A 329 -1.58 10.78 -12.50
C HIS A 329 -2.33 9.74 -13.33
N GLU A 330 -3.62 9.96 -13.57
CA GLU A 330 -4.45 9.21 -14.49
C GLU A 330 -5.67 10.04 -14.92
N THR A 331 -5.94 10.12 -16.23
CA THR A 331 -6.99 10.99 -16.81
C THR A 331 -8.40 10.45 -16.67
N THR A 332 -8.54 9.14 -16.52
CA THR A 332 -9.84 8.49 -16.33
C THR A 332 -9.71 7.69 -15.05
N PRO A 333 -10.21 8.19 -13.91
CA PRO A 333 -10.49 7.28 -12.83
C PRO A 333 -11.45 6.24 -13.42
N HIS A 334 -11.22 4.94 -13.17
CA HIS A 334 -12.34 4.02 -13.27
C HIS A 334 -13.33 4.45 -12.18
N ASP A 335 -14.20 5.42 -12.46
CA ASP A 335 -15.08 6.10 -11.50
C ASP A 335 -16.02 5.13 -10.78
N GLY A 336 -16.19 3.91 -11.30
CA GLY A 336 -16.90 2.81 -10.64
C GLY A 336 -16.08 1.98 -9.65
N GLN A 337 -14.78 2.25 -9.48
CA GLN A 337 -13.90 1.51 -8.55
C GLN A 337 -13.18 2.49 -7.62
N GLY A 338 -13.93 3.17 -6.74
CA GLY A 338 -13.34 3.82 -5.57
C GLY A 338 -12.53 2.79 -4.78
N TYR A 339 -11.21 2.75 -5.01
CA TYR A 339 -10.36 1.71 -4.44
C TYR A 339 -10.26 1.92 -2.93
N PRO A 340 -10.62 0.93 -2.10
CA PRO A 340 -10.64 1.11 -0.66
C PRO A 340 -9.27 1.52 -0.10
N GLY A 341 -9.14 2.80 0.29
CA GLY A 341 -7.93 3.36 0.89
C GLY A 341 -6.98 4.07 -0.07
N GLU A 342 -7.32 4.16 -1.36
CA GLU A 342 -6.65 5.08 -2.27
C GLU A 342 -7.04 6.51 -1.95
N VAL A 343 -6.06 7.40 -1.90
CA VAL A 343 -6.31 8.83 -1.84
C VAL A 343 -6.13 9.39 -3.23
N ARG A 344 -7.17 10.03 -3.74
CA ARG A 344 -7.17 10.66 -5.04
C ARG A 344 -7.74 12.06 -4.94
N ILE A 345 -7.10 13.00 -5.63
CA ILE A 345 -7.59 14.37 -5.77
C ILE A 345 -7.50 14.78 -7.23
N GLY A 346 -8.66 14.98 -7.85
CA GLY A 346 -8.75 15.16 -9.29
C GLY A 346 -8.08 13.98 -10.03
N PRO A 347 -7.15 14.26 -10.95
CA PRO A 347 -6.48 13.20 -11.69
C PRO A 347 -5.26 12.60 -10.96
N PHE A 348 -4.91 13.11 -9.78
CA PHE A 348 -3.73 12.67 -9.03
C PHE A 348 -4.07 11.65 -7.95
N GLY A 349 -3.35 10.53 -7.94
CA GLY A 349 -3.38 9.53 -6.87
C GLY A 349 -2.14 9.61 -5.99
N PHE A 350 -2.33 9.37 -4.70
CA PHE A 350 -1.29 9.48 -3.67
C PHE A 350 -1.01 8.13 -3.00
N GLY A 351 0.26 7.77 -2.94
CA GLY A 351 0.72 6.47 -2.46
C GLY A 351 0.61 5.35 -3.50
N THR A 352 0.86 4.12 -3.04
CA THR A 352 0.67 2.89 -3.82
C THR A 352 -0.12 1.90 -2.97
N ASP A 353 -1.13 1.25 -3.55
CA ASP A 353 -1.91 0.24 -2.84
C ASP A 353 -1.52 -1.19 -3.28
N GLU A 354 -2.08 -2.17 -2.58
CA GLU A 354 -1.83 -3.59 -2.86
C GLU A 354 -2.27 -3.97 -4.29
N ARG A 355 -3.30 -3.31 -4.82
CA ARG A 355 -3.77 -3.54 -6.17
C ARG A 355 -2.80 -2.97 -7.21
N ALA A 356 -2.31 -1.75 -7.05
CA ALA A 356 -1.32 -1.15 -7.94
C ALA A 356 -0.06 -2.02 -8.06
N THR A 357 0.44 -2.52 -6.93
CA THR A 357 1.59 -3.41 -6.89
C THR A 357 1.30 -4.80 -7.46
N LYS A 358 0.06 -5.31 -7.32
CA LYS A 358 -0.40 -6.55 -7.96
C LYS A 358 -0.53 -6.40 -9.48
N ASP A 359 -1.12 -5.30 -9.95
CA ASP A 359 -1.32 -5.02 -11.36
C ASP A 359 0.02 -4.76 -12.08
N TRP A 360 0.94 -4.06 -11.41
CA TRP A 360 2.34 -3.98 -11.86
C TRP A 360 2.99 -5.37 -11.89
N GLY A 361 2.89 -6.14 -10.81
CA GLY A 361 3.47 -7.49 -10.73
C GLY A 361 3.00 -8.39 -11.87
N ARG A 362 1.69 -8.43 -12.14
CA ARG A 362 1.12 -9.16 -13.28
C ARG A 362 1.65 -8.67 -14.62
N SER A 363 1.83 -7.35 -14.79
CA SER A 363 2.36 -6.79 -16.04
C SER A 363 3.82 -7.17 -16.32
N VAL A 364 4.56 -7.66 -15.31
CA VAL A 364 5.93 -8.15 -15.45
C VAL A 364 6.04 -9.67 -15.22
N GLY A 365 4.91 -10.40 -15.27
CA GLY A 365 4.88 -11.87 -15.18
C GLY A 365 4.88 -12.45 -13.76
N LEU A 366 4.73 -11.63 -12.72
CA LEU A 366 4.61 -12.12 -11.34
C LEU A 366 3.16 -12.55 -11.01
N PRO A 367 2.97 -13.57 -10.14
CA PRO A 367 1.64 -14.05 -9.77
C PRO A 367 0.82 -13.04 -8.95
N GLY A 368 1.45 -12.00 -8.39
CA GLY A 368 0.80 -10.96 -7.61
C GLY A 368 1.76 -9.89 -7.10
N SER A 369 1.36 -9.20 -6.03
CA SER A 369 2.20 -8.16 -5.41
C SER A 369 3.41 -8.78 -4.70
N PRO A 370 4.65 -8.33 -4.99
CA PRO A 370 5.84 -8.87 -4.34
C PRO A 370 6.14 -8.24 -2.97
N MET A 371 5.40 -7.20 -2.56
CA MET A 371 5.76 -6.33 -1.43
C MET A 371 5.98 -7.09 -0.12
N ARG A 372 5.12 -8.06 0.19
CA ARG A 372 5.19 -8.83 1.43
C ARG A 372 6.42 -9.75 1.47
N ARG A 373 6.67 -10.49 0.39
CA ARG A 373 7.85 -11.34 0.24
C ARG A 373 9.14 -10.54 0.16
N LEU A 374 9.16 -9.40 -0.54
CA LEU A 374 10.32 -8.50 -0.62
C LEU A 374 10.74 -8.03 0.78
N ARG A 375 9.76 -7.58 1.58
CA ARG A 375 10.03 -7.21 2.97
C ARG A 375 10.67 -8.36 3.75
N LYS A 376 10.16 -9.58 3.57
CA LYS A 376 10.75 -10.77 4.21
C LYS A 376 12.17 -11.00 3.73
N THR A 377 12.41 -11.01 2.43
CA THR A 377 13.75 -11.15 1.85
C THR A 377 14.74 -10.12 2.40
N VAL A 378 14.37 -8.84 2.46
CA VAL A 378 15.27 -7.79 2.98
C VAL A 378 15.58 -8.00 4.47
N ASN A 379 14.59 -8.31 5.29
CA ASN A 379 14.78 -8.51 6.73
C ASN A 379 15.39 -9.88 7.09
N VAL A 380 15.50 -10.83 6.15
CA VAL A 380 16.14 -12.14 6.38
C VAL A 380 17.56 -12.17 5.81
N LEU A 381 17.73 -11.72 4.56
CA LEU A 381 18.99 -11.86 3.84
C LEU A 381 19.91 -10.65 4.01
N TYR A 382 19.37 -9.45 4.13
CA TYR A 382 20.15 -8.21 4.00
C TYR A 382 20.19 -7.36 5.29
N ARG A 383 19.20 -7.49 6.17
CA ARG A 383 19.20 -6.87 7.51
C ARG A 383 19.09 -7.97 8.56
N ARG A 384 20.17 -8.24 9.29
CA ARG A 384 20.20 -9.18 10.43
C ARG A 384 19.72 -8.55 11.74
N GLU A 385 19.01 -7.42 11.66
CA GLU A 385 18.50 -6.66 12.79
C GLU A 385 17.04 -6.20 12.54
N PRO A 386 16.23 -5.96 13.59
CA PRO A 386 14.83 -5.55 13.44
C PRO A 386 14.69 -4.19 12.76
N GLY A 387 14.19 -4.17 11.53
CA GLY A 387 13.89 -2.91 10.84
C GLY A 387 12.71 -2.14 11.44
N GLN A 388 11.49 -2.65 11.26
CA GLN A 388 10.23 -1.98 11.66
C GLN A 388 9.35 -2.85 12.59
N ASN A 389 9.88 -3.98 13.04
CA ASN A 389 9.20 -4.93 13.92
C ASN A 389 9.81 -4.88 15.33
N SER A 390 9.14 -5.46 16.33
CA SER A 390 9.82 -5.75 17.60
C SER A 390 10.90 -6.81 17.41
N GLN A 391 11.88 -6.87 18.32
CA GLN A 391 12.91 -7.92 18.35
C GLN A 391 12.24 -9.32 18.34
N ASP A 392 11.25 -9.54 19.21
CA ASP A 392 10.47 -10.78 19.26
C ASP A 392 9.81 -11.16 17.91
N THR A 393 9.28 -10.18 17.17
CA THR A 393 8.73 -10.45 15.82
C THR A 393 9.84 -10.69 14.80
N HIS A 394 10.99 -10.00 14.92
CA HIS A 394 12.15 -10.23 14.07
C HIS A 394 12.65 -11.67 14.23
N ASP A 395 12.85 -12.10 15.47
CA ASP A 395 13.39 -13.42 15.80
C ASP A 395 12.42 -14.53 15.39
N ARG A 396 11.13 -14.38 15.70
CA ARG A 396 10.11 -15.40 15.39
C ARG A 396 9.74 -15.52 13.91
N VAL A 397 9.73 -14.41 13.16
CA VAL A 397 9.18 -14.39 11.79
C VAL A 397 10.27 -14.37 10.72
N TYR A 398 11.46 -13.84 11.05
CA TYR A 398 12.55 -13.62 10.09
C TYR A 398 13.79 -14.44 10.42
N VAL A 399 14.19 -14.58 11.69
CA VAL A 399 15.39 -15.37 12.07
C VAL A 399 15.06 -16.87 12.19
N LEU A 400 13.91 -17.22 12.74
CA LEU A 400 13.46 -18.59 12.96
C LEU A 400 12.37 -19.03 11.95
N PRO A 401 12.72 -19.31 10.69
CA PRO A 401 12.03 -20.39 9.99
C PRO A 401 13.05 -21.47 9.60
N GLY A 402 12.87 -22.67 10.17
CA GLY A 402 13.71 -23.84 9.94
C GLY A 402 13.84 -24.20 8.46
N SER A 403 15.02 -23.92 7.92
CA SER A 403 15.73 -24.67 6.87
C SER A 403 16.95 -23.81 6.48
N ARG A 404 18.05 -23.95 7.23
CA ARG A 404 19.37 -23.61 6.69
C ARG A 404 19.55 -24.48 5.44
N PRO A 405 19.84 -23.95 4.24
CA PRO A 405 20.45 -24.79 3.23
C PRO A 405 21.79 -25.26 3.80
N ALA A 406 21.99 -26.57 3.85
CA ALA A 406 23.27 -27.15 4.24
C ALA A 406 24.35 -26.56 3.33
N VAL A 407 25.28 -25.81 3.91
CA VAL A 407 26.53 -25.47 3.25
C VAL A 407 27.36 -26.76 3.28
N PRO A 408 27.78 -27.32 2.14
CA PRO A 408 28.70 -28.44 2.17
C PRO A 408 30.03 -27.91 2.71
N CYS A 409 30.42 -28.39 3.89
CA CYS A 409 31.78 -28.26 4.38
C CYS A 409 32.71 -29.00 3.40
N SER A 410 33.43 -28.25 2.58
CA SER A 410 34.70 -28.72 2.04
C SER A 410 35.67 -28.87 3.22
N ARG A 411 36.04 -30.12 3.51
CA ARG A 411 37.19 -30.42 4.38
C ARG A 411 38.48 -30.03 3.64
N PRO A 412 39.48 -29.46 4.32
CA PRO A 412 40.80 -29.30 3.76
C PRO A 412 41.52 -30.66 3.72
N ALA A 413 42.24 -30.91 2.64
CA ALA A 413 43.42 -31.77 2.61
C ALA A 413 44.60 -30.88 2.23
#